data_AF-Q14MM0-F1
#
_entry.id   AF-Q14MM0-F1
#
_cell.length_a   1.000
_cell.length_b   1.000
_cell.length_c   1.000
_cell.angle_alpha   90.00
_cell.angle_beta   90.00
_cell.angle_gamma   90.00
#
_symmetry.space_group_name_H-M   'P 1'
#
loop_
_entity.id
_entity.type
_entity.pdbx_description
1 polymer ?
#
loop_
_entity_poly.entity_id
_entity_poly.type
_entity_poly.pdbx_seq_one_letter_code
_entity_poly.pdbx_strand_id
1 'polypeptide(L)'
;MGLILWKINHIEQIINYHKITKENKNLEATLSSHPFELISLKNAGKEYIYQQDSTWKKSWPICFPITGKLINNQYQLADKTYMMMGHWFFRAITAWKALTYTTYTLVVEYIATKDFYNQYPFLFKLEITYQLVAKKLVNKIKIINLDQKPLPYNFGWHPDFICNDYSGKVIFDCPQVITHIPGGAFLGSEMKTETNSQFLINQYDFTTGQCYALLKQTTNKV
;
A
#
# COMPACT_ATOMS: atom_id res chain seq x y z
N MET A 1 29.35 28.60 11.70
CA MET A 1 28.57 27.63 12.50
C MET A 1 28.35 26.41 11.62
N GLY A 2 29.10 25.34 11.85
CA GLY A 2 29.25 24.22 10.92
C GLY A 2 28.00 23.36 10.83
N LEU A 3 27.47 23.19 9.62
CA LEU A 3 26.40 22.25 9.32
C LEU A 3 27.02 20.84 9.34
N ILE A 4 26.86 20.11 10.44
CA ILE A 4 27.23 18.69 10.50
C ILE A 4 26.17 17.92 9.71
N LEU A 5 26.40 17.78 8.41
CA LEU A 5 25.72 16.79 7.58
C LEU A 5 26.20 15.40 8.01
N TRP A 6 25.42 14.73 8.84
CA TRP A 6 25.60 13.30 9.06
C TRP A 6 25.37 12.58 7.72
N LYS A 7 26.45 12.28 7.00
CA LYS A 7 26.42 11.22 5.98
C LYS A 7 26.04 9.93 6.69
N ILE A 8 24.79 9.52 6.55
CA ILE A 8 24.27 8.24 7.05
C ILE A 8 24.99 7.15 6.25
N ASN A 9 26.11 6.68 6.77
CA ASN A 9 26.93 5.63 6.15
C ASN A 9 26.52 4.20 6.59
N HIS A 10 25.49 4.05 7.43
CA HIS A 10 25.00 2.74 7.83
C HIS A 10 23.49 2.63 7.64
N ILE A 11 23.14 1.91 6.56
CA ILE A 11 21.80 1.48 6.17
C ILE A 11 21.00 0.86 7.34
N GLU A 12 21.69 0.25 8.31
CA GLU A 12 21.07 -0.43 9.47
C GLU A 12 20.44 0.54 10.49
N GLN A 13 20.80 1.83 10.51
CA GLN A 13 20.26 2.79 11.48
C GLN A 13 18.93 3.43 11.06
N ILE A 14 18.47 3.23 9.83
CA ILE A 14 17.26 3.87 9.29
C ILE A 14 15.98 3.34 9.98
N ILE A 15 16.02 2.12 10.50
CA ILE A 15 14.88 1.45 11.16
C ILE A 15 14.64 2.04 12.57
N ASN A 16 15.62 2.75 13.13
CA ASN A 16 15.51 3.36 14.46
C ASN A 16 14.82 4.73 14.47
N TYR A 17 14.54 5.32 13.30
CA TYR A 17 13.79 6.57 13.24
C TYR A 17 12.30 6.33 13.46
N HIS A 18 11.56 7.31 13.97
CA HIS A 18 10.09 7.23 14.00
C HIS A 18 9.47 7.49 12.62
N LYS A 19 10.14 8.26 11.75
CA LYS A 19 9.69 8.67 10.42
C LYS A 19 10.87 8.81 9.46
N ILE A 20 10.64 8.60 8.16
CA ILE A 20 11.62 8.75 7.09
C ILE A 20 11.07 9.72 6.06
N THR A 21 11.77 10.82 5.82
CA THR A 21 11.36 11.83 4.84
C THR A 21 12.27 11.80 3.61
N LYS A 22 11.64 11.87 2.43
CA LYS A 22 12.27 12.06 1.12
C LYS A 22 11.74 13.36 0.55
N GLU A 23 12.61 14.16 -0.04
CA GLU A 23 12.21 15.45 -0.60
C GLU A 23 12.97 15.77 -1.89
N ASN A 24 12.30 16.47 -2.80
CA ASN A 24 12.91 17.14 -3.93
C ASN A 24 12.36 18.57 -4.04
N LYS A 25 12.73 19.32 -5.08
CA LYS A 25 12.29 20.72 -5.26
C LYS A 25 10.77 20.95 -5.21
N ASN A 26 9.96 19.94 -5.50
CA ASN A 26 8.51 20.05 -5.63
C ASN A 26 7.73 19.22 -4.61
N LEU A 27 8.30 18.11 -4.13
CA LEU A 27 7.58 17.08 -3.39
C LEU A 27 8.33 16.66 -2.14
N GLU A 28 7.58 16.48 -1.05
CA GLU A 28 8.03 15.88 0.20
C GLU A 28 7.15 14.66 0.48
N ALA A 29 7.76 13.52 0.78
CA ALA A 29 7.08 12.29 1.15
C ALA A 29 7.64 11.79 2.49
N THR A 30 6.76 11.59 3.47
CA THR A 30 7.15 11.05 4.77
C THR A 30 6.50 9.69 4.99
N LEU A 31 7.33 8.73 5.36
CA LEU A 31 6.97 7.34 5.65
C LEU A 31 7.09 7.08 7.17
N SER A 32 6.25 6.21 7.72
CA SER A 32 6.54 5.59 9.02
C SER A 32 7.77 4.69 8.89
N SER A 33 8.53 4.45 9.96
CA SER A 33 9.61 3.45 9.90
C SER A 33 9.10 2.00 9.94
N HIS A 34 7.88 1.81 10.43
CA HIS A 34 7.23 0.51 10.56
C HIS A 34 5.76 0.64 10.12
N PRO A 35 5.31 -0.08 9.08
CA PRO A 35 6.04 -0.89 8.10
C PRO A 35 6.34 -0.10 6.81
N PHE A 36 6.85 1.13 6.89
CA PHE A 36 7.02 2.03 5.73
C PHE A 36 5.69 2.49 5.11
N GLU A 37 4.69 2.77 5.94
CA GLU A 37 3.43 3.38 5.49
C GLU A 37 3.65 4.85 5.09
N LEU A 38 3.09 5.31 3.97
CA LEU A 38 3.11 6.73 3.61
C LEU A 38 2.12 7.49 4.48
N ILE A 39 2.63 8.42 5.29
CA ILE A 39 1.84 9.21 6.25
C ILE A 39 1.72 10.69 5.86
N SER A 40 2.52 11.17 4.90
CA SER A 40 2.43 12.52 4.36
C SER A 40 3.00 12.58 2.94
N LEU A 41 2.34 13.33 2.07
CA LEU A 41 2.80 13.67 0.72
C LEU A 41 2.43 15.13 0.44
N LYS A 42 3.43 16.01 0.45
CA LYS A 42 3.23 17.44 0.22
C LYS A 42 3.80 17.88 -1.12
N ASN A 43 3.05 18.70 -1.84
CA ASN A 43 3.54 19.40 -3.02
C ASN A 43 3.31 20.90 -2.84
N ALA A 44 4.39 21.68 -2.90
CA ALA A 44 4.37 23.13 -2.60
C ALA A 44 3.64 23.47 -1.28
N GLY A 45 3.88 22.68 -0.22
CA GLY A 45 3.27 22.86 1.10
C GLY A 45 1.84 22.31 1.26
N LYS A 46 1.15 21.96 0.17
CA LYS A 46 -0.18 21.33 0.23
C LYS A 46 -0.05 19.85 0.53
N GLU A 47 -0.68 19.39 1.61
CA GLU A 47 -0.79 17.97 2.00
C GLU A 47 -1.88 17.25 1.17
N TYR A 48 -1.60 16.01 0.79
CA TYR A 48 -2.51 15.17 0.00
C TYR A 48 -2.93 13.90 0.74
N ILE A 49 -2.21 13.48 1.78
CA ILE A 49 -2.49 12.26 2.52
C ILE A 49 -3.31 12.56 3.76
N TYR A 50 -4.30 11.72 4.02
CA TYR A 50 -5.13 11.80 5.21
C TYR A 50 -4.29 11.70 6.50
N GLN A 51 -4.52 12.61 7.46
CA GLN A 51 -3.65 12.81 8.63
C GLN A 51 -4.09 12.03 9.88
N GLN A 52 -4.95 11.01 9.75
CA GLN A 52 -5.32 10.09 10.86
C GLN A 52 -6.02 10.80 12.04
N ASP A 53 -6.67 11.92 11.75
CA ASP A 53 -7.26 12.86 12.71
C ASP A 53 -8.63 12.45 13.27
N SER A 54 -9.21 11.35 12.80
CA SER A 54 -10.54 10.85 13.16
C SER A 54 -10.49 9.39 13.62
N THR A 55 -11.54 8.60 13.43
CA THR A 55 -11.62 7.18 13.84
C THR A 55 -10.70 6.28 13.03
N TRP A 56 -10.43 6.63 11.78
CA TRP A 56 -9.47 5.93 10.93
C TRP A 56 -8.04 6.35 11.29
N LYS A 57 -7.23 5.39 11.76
CA LYS A 57 -5.86 5.62 12.27
C LYS A 57 -4.77 5.16 11.30
N LYS A 58 -5.05 5.20 10.00
CA LYS A 58 -4.11 4.84 8.94
C LYS A 58 -4.21 5.86 7.81
N SER A 59 -3.23 5.87 6.92
CA SER A 59 -3.08 6.81 5.83
C SER A 59 -2.83 6.12 4.49
N TRP A 60 -1.91 5.15 4.45
CA TRP A 60 -1.62 4.42 3.23
C TRP A 60 -1.11 3.01 3.55
N PRO A 61 -1.91 2.17 4.23
CA PRO A 61 -1.49 0.83 4.56
C PRO A 61 -1.20 -0.02 3.32
N ILE A 62 -0.30 -0.98 3.52
CA ILE A 62 0.02 -2.02 2.55
C ILE A 62 -0.67 -3.30 2.99
N CYS A 63 -1.39 -3.93 2.07
CA CYS A 63 -2.14 -5.16 2.30
C CYS A 63 -1.46 -6.32 1.58
N PHE A 64 -0.90 -7.24 2.37
CA PHE A 64 -0.28 -8.49 1.92
C PHE A 64 -0.28 -9.49 3.09
N PRO A 65 -0.45 -10.81 2.87
CA PRO A 65 -0.76 -11.49 1.60
C PRO A 65 -2.26 -11.52 1.28
N ILE A 66 -3.09 -10.83 2.06
CA ILE A 66 -4.53 -10.72 1.86
C ILE A 66 -4.96 -9.25 1.82
N THR A 67 -5.98 -8.95 1.03
CA THR A 67 -6.69 -7.67 0.99
C THR A 67 -8.06 -7.85 1.61
N GLY A 68 -8.38 -7.08 2.64
CA GLY A 68 -9.62 -7.23 3.42
C GLY A 68 -9.49 -8.29 4.51
N LYS A 69 -10.60 -8.98 4.80
CA LYS A 69 -10.72 -9.94 5.92
C LYS A 69 -11.14 -11.31 5.42
N LEU A 70 -10.55 -12.37 5.99
CA LEU A 70 -10.96 -13.74 5.76
C LEU A 70 -12.22 -14.07 6.59
N ILE A 71 -13.07 -14.95 6.06
CA ILE A 71 -14.18 -15.51 6.82
C ILE A 71 -13.60 -16.25 8.04
N ASN A 72 -14.11 -15.94 9.23
CA ASN A 72 -13.63 -16.46 10.51
C ASN A 72 -12.11 -16.24 10.77
N ASN A 73 -11.47 -15.30 10.08
CA ASN A 73 -10.02 -15.07 10.12
C ASN A 73 -9.19 -16.31 9.76
N GLN A 74 -9.68 -17.19 8.88
CA GLN A 74 -8.98 -18.42 8.50
C GLN A 74 -9.01 -18.70 7.01
N TYR A 75 -8.06 -19.49 6.53
CA TYR A 75 -8.06 -20.08 5.20
C TYR A 75 -7.57 -21.52 5.25
N GLN A 76 -7.92 -22.28 4.21
CA GLN A 76 -7.45 -23.66 4.03
C GLN A 76 -6.32 -23.69 3.00
N LEU A 77 -5.30 -24.48 3.31
CA LEU A 77 -4.20 -24.81 2.41
C LEU A 77 -3.93 -26.30 2.52
N ALA A 78 -4.20 -27.04 1.44
CA ALA A 78 -4.24 -28.50 1.45
C ALA A 78 -5.17 -29.01 2.57
N ASP A 79 -4.66 -29.85 3.47
CA ASP A 79 -5.36 -30.48 4.59
C ASP A 79 -5.33 -29.65 5.89
N LYS A 80 -4.72 -28.46 5.87
CA LYS A 80 -4.51 -27.62 7.07
C LYS A 80 -5.30 -26.32 7.03
N THR A 81 -5.77 -25.91 8.20
CA THR A 81 -6.40 -24.61 8.42
C THR A 81 -5.40 -23.67 9.10
N TYR A 82 -5.29 -22.46 8.56
CA TYR A 82 -4.38 -21.42 9.05
C TYR A 82 -5.18 -20.21 9.52
N MET A 83 -4.82 -19.67 10.68
CA MET A 83 -5.38 -18.43 11.22
C MET A 83 -4.58 -17.24 10.70
N MET A 84 -5.27 -16.21 10.19
CA MET A 84 -4.66 -14.96 9.75
C MET A 84 -5.61 -13.79 9.99
N MET A 85 -5.17 -12.84 10.81
CA MET A 85 -5.91 -11.59 11.02
C MET A 85 -5.73 -10.64 9.83
N GLY A 86 -6.84 -10.08 9.33
CA GLY A 86 -6.84 -9.11 8.22
C GLY A 86 -5.91 -7.93 8.48
N HIS A 87 -5.15 -7.52 7.46
CA HIS A 87 -4.21 -6.39 7.45
C HIS A 87 -3.08 -6.42 8.51
N TRP A 88 -3.01 -7.44 9.36
CA TRP A 88 -2.09 -7.49 10.50
C TRP A 88 -0.68 -7.92 10.07
N PHE A 89 -0.62 -8.88 9.13
CA PHE A 89 0.62 -9.48 8.66
C PHE A 89 1.70 -8.45 8.32
N PHE A 90 1.40 -7.55 7.38
CA PHE A 90 2.39 -6.59 6.89
C PHE A 90 2.88 -5.62 7.99
N ARG A 91 2.00 -5.27 8.93
CA ARG A 91 2.32 -4.38 10.07
C ARG A 91 3.20 -5.07 11.12
N ALA A 92 3.12 -6.39 11.20
CA ALA A 92 3.91 -7.17 12.14
C ALA A 92 5.35 -7.40 11.67
N ILE A 93 5.65 -7.12 10.39
CA ILE A 93 7.00 -7.25 9.86
C ILE A 93 7.87 -6.14 10.43
N THR A 94 8.87 -6.52 11.23
CA THR A 94 9.85 -5.60 11.84
C THR A 94 11.25 -5.76 11.25
N ALA A 95 11.59 -6.95 10.75
CA ALA A 95 12.92 -7.30 10.23
C ALA A 95 13.18 -6.80 8.80
N TRP A 96 12.82 -5.55 8.51
CA TRP A 96 13.13 -4.92 7.22
C TRP A 96 14.63 -4.61 7.10
N LYS A 97 15.12 -4.49 5.87
CA LYS A 97 16.47 -4.02 5.54
C LYS A 97 16.37 -2.96 4.47
N ALA A 98 17.09 -1.84 4.59
CA ALA A 98 17.18 -0.90 3.48
C ALA A 98 18.17 -1.43 2.44
N LEU A 99 17.80 -1.44 1.16
CA LEU A 99 18.69 -1.76 0.04
C LEU A 99 19.23 -0.48 -0.62
N THR A 100 18.48 0.61 -0.55
CA THR A 100 18.88 1.91 -1.10
C THR A 100 18.30 3.02 -0.26
N TYR A 101 19.13 4.01 0.06
CA TYR A 101 18.71 5.20 0.79
C TYR A 101 19.40 6.44 0.22
N THR A 102 18.69 7.19 -0.60
CA THR A 102 19.14 8.47 -1.15
C THR A 102 18.16 9.57 -0.77
N THR A 103 18.44 10.82 -1.15
CA THR A 103 17.53 11.94 -0.95
C THR A 103 16.15 11.73 -1.61
N TYR A 104 16.11 11.01 -2.73
CA TYR A 104 14.91 10.85 -3.55
C TYR A 104 14.38 9.42 -3.60
N THR A 105 15.09 8.46 -3.03
CA THR A 105 14.76 7.04 -3.17
C THR A 105 14.97 6.29 -1.87
N LEU A 106 13.99 5.48 -1.50
CA LEU A 106 14.08 4.44 -0.49
C LEU A 106 13.72 3.11 -1.15
N VAL A 107 14.58 2.11 -1.01
CA VAL A 107 14.25 0.71 -1.30
C VAL A 107 14.44 -0.07 -0.02
N VAL A 108 13.42 -0.80 0.41
CA VAL A 108 13.46 -1.69 1.58
C VAL A 108 13.08 -3.10 1.19
N GLU A 109 13.65 -4.06 1.89
CA GLU A 109 13.48 -5.49 1.67
C GLU A 109 13.05 -6.18 2.96
N TYR A 110 12.16 -7.15 2.82
CA TYR A 110 11.89 -8.16 3.83
C TYR A 110 12.01 -9.55 3.18
N ILE A 111 12.80 -10.42 3.78
CA ILE A 111 12.88 -11.84 3.42
C ILE A 111 12.12 -12.61 4.48
N ALA A 112 11.06 -13.29 4.08
CA ALA A 112 10.27 -14.11 4.98
C ALA A 112 11.11 -15.28 5.51
N THR A 113 11.19 -15.36 6.84
CA THR A 113 11.83 -16.45 7.56
C THR A 113 10.74 -17.40 8.08
N LYS A 114 10.80 -17.79 9.35
CA LYS A 114 9.80 -18.62 10.03
C LYS A 114 8.82 -17.81 10.88
N ASP A 115 9.01 -16.49 11.01
CA ASP A 115 8.27 -15.64 11.96
C ASP A 115 6.75 -15.66 11.74
N PHE A 116 6.32 -15.88 10.50
CA PHE A 116 4.90 -15.95 10.14
C PHE A 116 4.45 -17.30 9.59
N TYR A 117 5.29 -18.35 9.66
CA TYR A 117 5.00 -19.64 9.03
C TYR A 117 3.71 -20.30 9.57
N ASN A 118 3.38 -20.05 10.83
CA ASN A 118 2.16 -20.56 11.46
C ASN A 118 0.88 -19.89 10.91
N GLN A 119 1.00 -18.75 10.23
CA GLN A 119 -0.12 -18.01 9.64
C GLN A 119 -0.08 -18.04 8.11
N TYR A 120 1.11 -18.01 7.51
CA TYR A 120 1.34 -18.00 6.07
C TYR A 120 2.62 -18.78 5.75
N PRO A 121 2.52 -20.11 5.50
CA PRO A 121 3.64 -21.04 5.48
C PRO A 121 4.41 -21.01 4.14
N PHE A 122 4.85 -19.84 3.70
CA PHE A 122 5.55 -19.65 2.43
C PHE A 122 6.84 -18.86 2.60
N LEU A 123 7.85 -19.23 1.82
CA LEU A 123 9.07 -18.44 1.68
C LEU A 123 8.88 -17.41 0.57
N PHE A 124 9.02 -16.14 0.89
CA PHE A 124 8.88 -15.05 -0.07
C PHE A 124 9.80 -13.89 0.30
N LYS A 125 9.97 -12.98 -0.64
CA LYS A 125 10.68 -11.72 -0.44
C LYS A 125 9.86 -10.56 -0.96
N LEU A 126 9.81 -9.50 -0.18
CA LEU A 126 9.18 -8.23 -0.53
C LEU A 126 10.28 -7.20 -0.75
N GLU A 127 10.28 -6.52 -1.88
CA GLU A 127 11.06 -5.29 -2.09
C GLU A 127 10.10 -4.15 -2.37
N ILE A 128 10.19 -3.07 -1.60
CA ILE A 128 9.33 -1.89 -1.73
C ILE A 128 10.19 -0.70 -2.08
N THR A 129 9.81 -0.02 -3.15
CA THR A 129 10.47 1.19 -3.63
C THR A 129 9.56 2.39 -3.47
N TYR A 130 10.08 3.44 -2.83
CA TYR A 130 9.53 4.79 -2.81
C TYR A 130 10.50 5.71 -3.54
N GLN A 131 10.06 6.34 -4.62
CA GLN A 131 10.92 7.20 -5.43
C GLN A 131 10.22 8.51 -5.81
N LEU A 132 10.87 9.63 -5.55
CA LEU A 132 10.42 10.94 -6.01
C LEU A 132 11.01 11.25 -7.38
N VAL A 133 10.14 11.45 -8.37
CA VAL A 133 10.52 11.81 -9.76
C VAL A 133 9.75 13.05 -10.17
N ALA A 134 10.43 14.19 -10.25
CA ALA A 134 9.82 15.50 -10.51
C ALA A 134 8.61 15.76 -9.57
N LYS A 135 7.39 15.79 -10.11
CA LYS A 135 6.13 15.99 -9.38
C LYS A 135 5.37 14.68 -9.10
N LYS A 136 6.06 13.53 -9.06
CA LYS A 136 5.45 12.21 -8.87
C LYS A 136 6.13 11.48 -7.71
N LEU A 137 5.32 10.82 -6.89
CA LEU A 137 5.75 9.71 -6.05
C LEU A 137 5.52 8.41 -6.82
N VAL A 138 6.57 7.62 -6.98
CA VAL A 138 6.54 6.29 -7.59
C VAL A 138 6.68 5.26 -6.48
N ASN A 139 5.61 4.49 -6.27
CA ASN A 139 5.60 3.36 -5.35
C ASN A 139 5.61 2.06 -6.16
N LYS A 140 6.54 1.17 -5.85
CA LYS A 140 6.61 -0.17 -6.46
C LYS A 140 6.72 -1.20 -5.38
N ILE A 141 6.11 -2.36 -5.61
CA ILE A 141 6.39 -3.57 -4.86
C ILE A 141 6.87 -4.64 -5.83
N LYS A 142 7.86 -5.42 -5.39
CA LYS A 142 8.25 -6.68 -6.01
C LYS A 142 8.03 -7.78 -4.99
N ILE A 143 7.28 -8.80 -5.39
CA ILE A 143 6.98 -9.97 -4.57
C ILE A 143 7.65 -11.15 -5.26
N ILE A 144 8.59 -11.78 -4.58
CA ILE A 144 9.39 -12.87 -5.13
C ILE A 144 9.06 -14.13 -4.33
N ASN A 145 8.58 -15.16 -5.04
CA ASN A 145 8.43 -16.49 -4.46
C ASN A 145 9.83 -17.12 -4.28
N LEU A 146 10.18 -17.45 -3.05
CA LEU A 146 11.42 -18.16 -2.72
C LEU A 146 11.18 -19.64 -2.40
N ASP A 147 9.92 -20.07 -2.47
CA ASP A 147 9.49 -21.44 -2.22
C ASP A 147 9.45 -22.24 -3.52
N GLN A 148 9.43 -23.58 -3.41
CA GLN A 148 9.25 -24.47 -4.56
C GLN A 148 7.77 -24.60 -4.96
N LYS A 149 6.86 -24.36 -4.01
CA LYS A 149 5.41 -24.36 -4.27
C LYS A 149 4.94 -22.99 -4.75
N PRO A 150 3.80 -22.90 -5.46
CA PRO A 150 3.19 -21.62 -5.81
C PRO A 150 2.92 -20.76 -4.57
N LEU A 151 3.12 -19.45 -4.69
CA LEU A 151 2.85 -18.46 -3.65
C LEU A 151 1.48 -17.79 -3.90
N PRO A 152 0.40 -18.21 -3.21
CA PRO A 152 -0.91 -17.59 -3.36
C PRO A 152 -0.98 -16.28 -2.55
N TYR A 153 -1.18 -15.15 -3.20
CA TYR A 153 -1.31 -13.86 -2.50
C TYR A 153 -2.28 -12.92 -3.22
N ASN A 154 -2.82 -11.99 -2.43
CA ASN A 154 -3.36 -10.72 -2.90
C ASN A 154 -2.45 -9.60 -2.40
N PHE A 155 -2.35 -8.55 -3.20
CA PHE A 155 -1.62 -7.34 -2.86
C PHE A 155 -2.51 -6.13 -3.07
N GLY A 156 -2.48 -5.17 -2.15
CA GLY A 156 -3.20 -3.92 -2.28
C GLY A 156 -2.49 -2.76 -1.60
N TRP A 157 -2.35 -1.66 -2.34
CA TRP A 157 -2.15 -0.34 -1.75
C TRP A 157 -3.49 0.20 -1.26
N HIS A 158 -3.52 0.81 -0.09
CA HIS A 158 -4.75 1.40 0.45
C HIS A 158 -4.54 2.88 0.81
N PRO A 159 -4.28 3.75 -0.18
CA PRO A 159 -4.12 5.19 0.08
C PRO A 159 -5.42 5.83 0.55
N ASP A 160 -5.30 6.73 1.51
CA ASP A 160 -6.32 7.65 1.95
C ASP A 160 -5.88 9.08 1.63
N PHE A 161 -6.60 9.70 0.70
CA PHE A 161 -6.29 11.04 0.21
C PHE A 161 -7.21 12.09 0.84
N ILE A 162 -6.66 13.28 1.11
CA ILE A 162 -7.46 14.47 1.41
C ILE A 162 -8.20 14.87 0.14
N CYS A 163 -9.54 14.74 0.16
CA CYS A 163 -10.41 15.06 -0.96
C CYS A 163 -11.34 16.21 -0.61
N ASN A 164 -10.79 17.42 -0.44
CA ASN A 164 -11.61 18.62 -0.23
C ASN A 164 -12.51 18.85 -1.46
N ASP A 165 -13.80 19.02 -1.21
CA ASP A 165 -14.84 19.29 -2.20
C ASP A 165 -15.00 18.21 -3.29
N TYR A 166 -14.50 16.98 -3.03
CA TYR A 166 -14.54 15.86 -3.99
C TYR A 166 -13.97 16.17 -5.38
N SER A 167 -13.12 17.20 -5.51
CA SER A 167 -12.62 17.71 -6.80
C SER A 167 -11.52 16.84 -7.45
N GLY A 168 -11.11 15.75 -6.79
CA GLY A 168 -10.07 14.85 -7.27
C GLY A 168 -10.51 13.99 -8.45
N LYS A 169 -9.53 13.38 -9.13
CA LYS A 169 -9.79 12.43 -10.20
C LYS A 169 -8.76 11.31 -10.23
N VAL A 170 -9.21 10.11 -10.61
CA VAL A 170 -8.34 9.00 -10.99
C VAL A 170 -8.32 8.94 -12.51
N ILE A 171 -7.13 8.83 -13.10
CA ILE A 171 -6.96 8.65 -14.54
C ILE A 171 -6.39 7.24 -14.74
N PHE A 172 -7.00 6.47 -15.62
CA PHE A 172 -6.54 5.13 -15.96
C PHE A 172 -5.69 5.17 -17.24
N ASP A 173 -4.68 4.30 -17.32
CA ASP A 173 -3.82 4.20 -18.51
C ASP A 173 -4.60 3.75 -19.76
N CYS A 174 -5.68 3.00 -19.56
CA CYS A 174 -6.66 2.63 -20.58
C CYS A 174 -8.06 2.61 -19.96
N PRO A 175 -9.15 2.70 -20.77
CA PRO A 175 -10.52 2.62 -20.26
C PRO A 175 -10.73 1.38 -19.38
N GLN A 176 -11.34 1.57 -18.22
CA GLN A 176 -11.60 0.53 -17.23
C GLN A 176 -13.10 0.30 -17.06
N VAL A 177 -13.48 -0.95 -16.81
CA VAL A 177 -14.83 -1.31 -16.39
C VAL A 177 -14.95 -1.07 -14.88
N ILE A 178 -15.68 -0.04 -14.51
CA ILE A 178 -15.96 0.33 -13.12
C ILE A 178 -17.27 -0.36 -12.73
N THR A 179 -17.22 -1.09 -11.61
CA THR A 179 -18.37 -1.81 -11.04
C THR A 179 -18.87 -1.05 -9.83
N HIS A 180 -20.16 -0.73 -9.81
CA HIS A 180 -20.83 -0.06 -8.71
C HIS A 180 -21.26 -1.10 -7.67
N ILE A 181 -20.64 -1.07 -6.49
CA ILE A 181 -20.92 -1.98 -5.38
C ILE A 181 -21.81 -1.23 -4.36
N PRO A 182 -23.09 -1.63 -4.21
CA PRO A 182 -23.99 -1.06 -3.22
C PRO A 182 -23.39 -1.11 -1.81
N GLY A 183 -23.53 -0.01 -1.06
CA GLY A 183 -23.09 0.05 0.34
C GLY A 183 -23.65 -1.11 1.17
N GLY A 184 -22.80 -1.78 1.94
CA GLY A 184 -23.19 -2.86 2.85
C GLY A 184 -23.48 -4.23 2.22
N ALA A 185 -23.30 -4.40 0.91
CA ALA A 185 -23.52 -5.67 0.21
C ALA A 185 -22.20 -6.38 -0.15
N PHE A 186 -22.21 -7.72 -0.12
CA PHE A 186 -21.19 -8.55 -0.78
C PHE A 186 -21.39 -8.51 -2.31
N LEU A 187 -20.37 -8.89 -3.08
CA LEU A 187 -20.46 -8.98 -4.55
C LEU A 187 -21.69 -9.81 -4.96
N GLY A 188 -22.74 -9.13 -5.44
CA GLY A 188 -24.00 -9.73 -5.88
C GLY A 188 -23.97 -10.10 -7.36
N SER A 189 -25.02 -10.79 -7.82
CA SER A 189 -25.14 -11.25 -9.22
C SER A 189 -25.45 -10.14 -10.23
N GLU A 190 -25.98 -8.99 -9.78
CA GLU A 190 -26.31 -7.86 -10.64
C GLU A 190 -25.67 -6.57 -10.11
N MET A 191 -24.50 -6.24 -10.64
CA MET A 191 -23.83 -4.97 -10.36
C MET A 191 -23.85 -4.11 -11.62
N LYS A 192 -24.20 -2.83 -11.47
CA LYS A 192 -24.11 -1.86 -12.57
C LYS A 192 -22.64 -1.64 -12.92
N THR A 193 -22.36 -1.55 -14.21
CA THR A 193 -21.01 -1.29 -14.71
C THR A 193 -21.01 -0.16 -15.72
N GLU A 194 -19.90 0.54 -15.81
CA GLU A 194 -19.62 1.56 -16.83
C GLU A 194 -18.16 1.48 -17.26
N THR A 195 -17.85 1.99 -18.46
CA THR A 195 -16.47 2.02 -18.96
C THR A 195 -15.99 3.45 -19.09
N ASN A 196 -14.98 3.83 -18.31
CA ASN A 196 -14.42 5.19 -18.30
C ASN A 196 -12.89 5.17 -18.32
N SER A 197 -12.27 6.17 -18.95
CA SER A 197 -10.82 6.42 -18.90
C SER A 197 -10.40 7.27 -17.69
N GLN A 198 -11.37 7.91 -17.02
CA GLN A 198 -11.17 8.69 -15.81
C GLN A 198 -12.35 8.53 -14.86
N PHE A 199 -12.08 8.67 -13.58
CA PHE A 199 -13.06 8.66 -12.49
C PHE A 199 -12.98 10.01 -11.78
N LEU A 200 -13.93 10.92 -12.05
CA LEU A 200 -14.02 12.23 -11.41
C LEU A 200 -14.77 12.07 -10.09
N ILE A 201 -14.11 12.25 -8.95
CA ILE A 201 -14.66 11.86 -7.63
C ILE A 201 -16.01 12.54 -7.35
N ASN A 202 -16.20 13.79 -7.76
CA ASN A 202 -17.44 14.54 -7.59
C ASN A 202 -18.63 14.07 -8.45
N GLN A 203 -18.44 13.12 -9.37
CA GLN A 203 -19.52 12.54 -10.17
C GLN A 203 -20.10 11.26 -9.56
N TYR A 204 -19.55 10.81 -8.43
CA TYR A 204 -19.92 9.56 -7.78
C TYR A 204 -20.38 9.82 -6.35
N ASP A 205 -21.35 9.02 -5.90
CA ASP A 205 -21.85 9.09 -4.53
C ASP A 205 -21.02 8.20 -3.62
N PHE A 206 -20.50 8.78 -2.52
CA PHE A 206 -19.78 8.07 -1.46
C PHE A 206 -20.49 8.17 -0.10
N THR A 207 -21.64 8.86 -0.02
CA THR A 207 -22.32 9.22 1.23
C THR A 207 -22.84 8.00 2.00
N THR A 208 -23.13 6.91 1.31
CA THR A 208 -23.69 5.66 1.87
C THR A 208 -22.64 4.55 2.03
N GLY A 209 -21.34 4.87 1.92
CA GLY A 209 -20.28 3.85 1.91
C GLY A 209 -20.26 3.01 0.63
N GLN A 210 -20.84 3.54 -0.45
CA GLN A 210 -20.78 2.98 -1.78
C GLN A 210 -19.32 2.77 -2.21
N CYS A 211 -19.05 1.63 -2.85
CA CYS A 211 -17.73 1.30 -3.37
C CYS A 211 -17.77 1.19 -4.90
N TYR A 212 -16.70 1.62 -5.55
CA TYR A 212 -16.52 1.50 -7.00
C TYR A 212 -15.27 0.67 -7.25
N ALA A 213 -15.45 -0.49 -7.88
CA ALA A 213 -14.40 -1.50 -8.00
C ALA A 213 -14.07 -1.80 -9.45
N LEU A 214 -12.78 -1.97 -9.72
CA LEU A 214 -12.28 -2.54 -10.96
C LEU A 214 -12.04 -4.03 -10.69
N LEU A 215 -12.88 -4.89 -11.24
CA LEU A 215 -12.80 -6.33 -11.03
C LEU A 215 -11.90 -7.00 -12.07
N LYS A 216 -11.38 -8.20 -11.76
CA LYS A 216 -10.57 -9.04 -12.66
C LYS A 216 -9.30 -8.36 -13.19
N GLN A 217 -8.73 -7.45 -12.42
CA GLN A 217 -7.43 -6.85 -12.72
C GLN A 217 -6.34 -7.90 -12.51
N THR A 218 -5.79 -8.46 -13.59
CA THR A 218 -4.66 -9.37 -13.53
C THR A 218 -3.39 -8.61 -13.89
N THR A 219 -2.39 -8.64 -13.01
CA THR A 219 -1.06 -8.14 -13.36
C THR A 219 -0.32 -9.23 -14.15
N ASN A 220 -0.55 -9.32 -15.47
CA ASN A 220 0.31 -10.14 -16.37
C ASN A 220 1.72 -9.51 -16.55
N LYS A 221 2.00 -8.43 -15.84
CA LYS A 221 3.25 -7.69 -15.84
C LYS A 221 3.58 -7.26 -14.41
N VAL A 222 4.38 -8.07 -13.72
CA VAL A 222 5.31 -7.62 -12.67
C VAL A 222 6.63 -8.34 -12.90
#